data_AF-A0A972B8U5-F1
#
_entry.id   AF-A0A972B8U5-F1
#
_cell.length_a   1.000
_cell.length_b   1.000
_cell.length_c   1.000
_cell.angle_alpha   90.00
_cell.angle_beta   90.00
_cell.angle_gamma   90.00
#
_symmetry.space_group_name_H-M   'P 1'
#
loop_
_entity.id
_entity.type
_entity.pdbx_description
1 polymer ?
#
loop_
_entity_poly.entity_id
_entity_poly.type
_entity_poly.pdbx_seq_one_letter_code
_entity_poly.pdbx_strand_id
1 'polypeptide(L)'
;MHTTKELENKTSYTYFGARYYDSELSGWLSVDPLVHNAPGWSPYNAMWNNPILNIDPDGRWAGDYYNKEGQWLGYDGIDDDKVYIASSVTKNDKGLVTSAENSQELSISHTEFQTISAIVKHEAGTSDANENLWIAHTANNAADQSGVSLYDKLMSGYSSAPTEAKVPLSTSANSPKANAARAAVLDVFSGGADPTGGSTLWDGTDFLAWGLNSPYGGKPHAKFRQYNNISISGDIYNSYLSGALNKYPKGRVRYFGKYYNITASVFSNEANWSGGNFNYNTGYKGTFGIKATGAFGHSIFWKKQ
;
A
#
# COMPACT_ATOMS: atom_id res chain seq x y z
N MET A 1 33.22 -9.40 -3.29
CA MET A 1 31.85 -9.95 -3.32
C MET A 1 31.84 -11.08 -4.34
N HIS A 2 31.49 -12.31 -3.95
CA HIS A 2 31.39 -13.42 -4.90
C HIS A 2 29.93 -13.61 -5.29
N THR A 3 29.59 -13.26 -6.53
CA THR A 3 28.26 -13.48 -7.10
C THR A 3 28.30 -14.77 -7.94
N THR A 4 27.13 -15.35 -8.25
CA THR A 4 27.04 -16.53 -9.13
C THR A 4 27.07 -16.16 -10.63
N LYS A 5 27.42 -14.91 -10.96
CA LYS A 5 27.46 -14.38 -12.33
C LYS A 5 28.82 -14.63 -12.96
N GLU A 6 28.83 -14.78 -14.29
CA GLU A 6 30.05 -15.08 -15.02
C GLU A 6 31.07 -13.95 -14.89
N LEU A 7 32.23 -14.29 -14.33
CA LEU A 7 33.40 -13.43 -14.30
C LEU A 7 34.08 -13.52 -15.66
N GLU A 8 34.31 -12.39 -16.30
CA GLU A 8 35.06 -12.37 -17.55
C GLU A 8 36.57 -12.47 -17.27
N ASN A 9 37.18 -13.61 -17.61
CA ASN A 9 38.56 -13.97 -17.24
C ASN A 9 39.66 -13.02 -17.78
N LYS A 10 39.34 -12.12 -18.72
CA LYS A 10 40.31 -11.18 -19.31
C LYS A 10 40.34 -9.81 -18.64
N THR A 11 39.24 -9.41 -18.03
CA THR A 11 39.01 -8.04 -17.53
C THR A 11 38.69 -8.00 -16.04
N SER A 12 38.43 -9.16 -15.41
CA SER A 12 37.99 -9.29 -14.01
C SER A 12 36.68 -8.57 -13.70
N TYR A 13 35.90 -8.23 -14.73
CA TYR A 13 34.57 -7.64 -14.58
C TYR A 13 33.51 -8.71 -14.48
N THR A 14 32.46 -8.44 -13.71
CA THR A 14 31.31 -9.31 -13.58
C THR A 14 30.22 -8.84 -14.54
N TYR A 15 29.79 -9.70 -15.46
CA TYR A 15 28.73 -9.34 -16.39
C TYR A 15 27.36 -9.64 -15.77
N PHE A 16 26.53 -8.60 -15.62
CA PHE A 16 25.18 -8.73 -15.08
C PHE A 16 24.11 -8.76 -16.18
N GLY A 17 24.46 -8.76 -17.46
CA GLY A 17 23.49 -8.75 -18.56
C GLY A 17 23.33 -7.35 -19.13
N ALA A 18 22.78 -6.39 -18.37
CA ALA A 18 22.63 -5.02 -18.87
C ALA A 18 23.92 -4.19 -18.79
N ARG A 19 24.78 -4.50 -17.81
CA ARG A 19 25.99 -3.72 -17.49
C ARG A 19 27.12 -4.64 -17.02
N TYR A 20 28.35 -4.18 -17.20
CA TYR A 20 29.52 -4.74 -16.54
C TYR A 20 29.73 -4.05 -15.19
N TYR A 21 29.93 -4.85 -14.15
CA TYR A 21 30.24 -4.40 -12.81
C TYR A 21 31.73 -4.59 -12.52
N ASP A 22 32.36 -3.55 -12.00
CA ASP A 22 33.73 -3.59 -11.51
C ASP A 22 33.71 -3.73 -9.98
N SER A 23 34.19 -4.87 -9.49
CA SER A 23 34.24 -5.16 -8.06
C SER A 23 35.34 -4.42 -7.30
N GLU A 24 36.40 -3.96 -7.99
CA GLU A 24 37.46 -3.15 -7.38
C GLU A 24 36.99 -1.71 -7.18
N LEU A 25 36.29 -1.16 -8.16
CA LEU A 25 35.68 0.18 -8.08
C LEU A 25 34.34 0.19 -7.33
N SER A 26 33.75 -0.97 -7.08
CA SER A 26 32.43 -1.14 -6.48
C SER A 26 31.33 -0.34 -7.21
N GLY A 27 31.36 -0.37 -8.54
CA GLY A 27 30.48 0.44 -9.38
C GLY A 27 30.26 -0.14 -10.78
N TRP A 28 29.25 0.39 -11.48
CA TRP A 28 28.98 0.02 -12.86
C TRP A 28 29.94 0.70 -13.83
N LEU A 29 30.34 0.01 -14.90
CA LEU A 29 31.23 0.55 -15.94
C LEU A 29 30.50 1.35 -17.03
N SER A 30 29.18 1.45 -16.93
CA SER A 30 28.33 2.21 -17.86
C SER A 30 27.20 2.89 -17.10
N VAL A 31 26.72 4.00 -17.66
CA VAL A 31 25.60 4.77 -17.12
C VAL A 31 24.36 3.87 -17.06
N ASP A 32 23.65 3.93 -15.95
CA ASP A 32 22.33 3.31 -15.81
C ASP A 32 21.40 3.83 -16.91
N PRO A 33 20.82 2.96 -17.76
CA PRO A 33 19.84 3.37 -18.76
C PRO A 33 18.65 4.15 -18.18
N LEU A 34 18.35 3.96 -16.89
CA LEU A 34 17.28 4.59 -16.13
C LEU A 34 17.76 5.75 -15.24
N VAL A 35 18.96 6.31 -15.45
CA VAL A 35 19.48 7.45 -14.66
C VAL A 35 18.48 8.61 -14.56
N HIS A 36 17.65 8.81 -15.59
CA HIS A 36 16.64 9.86 -15.64
C HIS A 36 15.50 9.66 -14.62
N ASN A 37 15.27 8.43 -14.16
CA ASN A 37 14.23 8.08 -13.19
C ASN A 37 14.69 8.19 -11.73
N ALA A 38 15.99 8.43 -11.49
CA ALA A 38 16.55 8.63 -10.16
C ALA A 38 17.35 9.95 -10.06
N PRO A 39 16.72 11.12 -10.29
CA PRO A 39 17.42 12.40 -10.19
C PRO A 39 17.95 12.61 -8.77
N GLY A 40 19.27 12.70 -8.65
CA GLY A 40 19.99 12.82 -7.37
C GLY A 40 20.83 11.60 -6.99
N TRP A 41 20.70 10.49 -7.72
CA TRP A 41 21.56 9.32 -7.58
C TRP A 41 22.61 9.28 -8.68
N SER A 42 23.80 8.75 -8.35
CA SER A 42 24.85 8.59 -9.36
C SER A 42 24.40 7.60 -10.43
N PRO A 43 24.59 7.91 -11.73
CA PRO A 43 24.32 6.97 -12.84
C PRO A 43 25.08 5.64 -12.74
N TYR A 44 26.05 5.54 -11.83
CA TYR A 44 26.89 4.37 -11.65
C TYR A 44 26.62 3.65 -10.32
N ASN A 45 25.52 4.00 -9.63
CA ASN A 45 25.19 3.43 -8.33
C ASN A 45 24.87 1.93 -8.46
N ALA A 46 25.64 1.09 -7.75
CA ALA A 46 25.42 -0.34 -7.69
C ALA A 46 24.67 -0.73 -6.43
N MET A 47 23.60 -1.51 -6.58
CA MET A 47 22.88 -2.15 -5.48
C MET A 47 22.46 -1.16 -4.37
N TRP A 48 22.14 0.09 -4.74
CA TRP A 48 21.78 1.19 -3.84
C TRP A 48 22.83 1.50 -2.77
N ASN A 49 24.12 1.36 -3.10
CA ASN A 49 25.25 1.44 -2.16
C ASN A 49 25.16 0.44 -0.98
N ASN A 50 24.32 -0.59 -1.09
CA ASN A 50 24.18 -1.61 -0.05
C ASN A 50 24.21 -3.03 -0.66
N PRO A 51 25.36 -3.47 -1.19
CA PRO A 51 25.52 -4.79 -1.80
C PRO A 51 25.38 -5.95 -0.80
N ILE A 52 25.37 -5.68 0.51
CA ILE A 52 25.17 -6.72 1.53
C ILE A 52 23.69 -7.12 1.63
N LEU A 53 22.78 -6.16 1.42
CA LEU A 53 21.32 -6.38 1.53
C LEU A 53 20.62 -6.46 0.17
N ASN A 54 21.21 -5.88 -0.88
CA ASN A 54 20.62 -5.81 -2.21
C ASN A 54 21.43 -6.64 -3.20
N ILE A 55 20.75 -7.53 -3.92
CA ILE A 55 21.31 -8.27 -5.04
C ILE A 55 20.57 -7.80 -6.28
N ASP A 56 21.30 -7.22 -7.23
CA ASP A 56 20.80 -6.82 -8.54
C ASP A 56 20.97 -8.02 -9.50
N PRO A 57 19.91 -8.77 -9.85
CA PRO A 57 20.06 -10.04 -10.56
C PRO A 57 20.46 -9.89 -12.03
N ASP A 58 20.22 -8.74 -12.66
CA ASP A 58 20.45 -8.48 -14.09
C ASP A 58 20.87 -7.03 -14.44
N GLY A 59 21.08 -6.19 -13.44
CA GLY A 59 21.44 -4.78 -13.59
C GLY A 59 20.23 -3.84 -13.72
N ARG A 60 19.00 -4.28 -13.40
CA ARG A 60 17.72 -3.61 -13.71
C ARG A 60 16.62 -3.77 -12.65
N TRP A 61 15.52 -3.02 -12.80
CA TRP A 61 14.24 -3.24 -12.11
C TRP A 61 13.36 -4.16 -12.99
N ALA A 62 13.10 -5.42 -12.62
CA ALA A 62 12.24 -6.27 -13.45
C ALA A 62 11.26 -7.15 -12.67
N GLY A 63 10.01 -7.13 -13.13
CA GLY A 63 8.96 -8.06 -12.71
C GLY A 63 7.59 -7.68 -13.26
N ASP A 64 7.29 -8.06 -14.49
CA ASP A 64 6.22 -7.41 -15.26
C ASP A 64 4.86 -8.10 -15.09
N TYR A 65 4.84 -9.39 -14.78
CA TYR A 65 3.61 -10.18 -14.77
C TYR A 65 3.18 -10.56 -13.36
N TYR A 66 1.93 -10.28 -13.02
CA TYR A 66 1.28 -10.68 -11.77
C TYR A 66 -0.04 -11.40 -12.04
N ASN A 67 -0.46 -12.27 -11.13
CA ASN A 67 -1.85 -12.77 -11.14
C ASN A 67 -2.78 -11.90 -10.30
N LYS A 68 -4.09 -12.18 -10.38
CA LYS A 68 -5.13 -11.45 -9.63
C LYS A 68 -4.96 -11.54 -8.12
N GLU A 69 -4.28 -12.58 -7.64
CA GLU A 69 -3.96 -12.79 -6.23
C GLU A 69 -2.72 -11.99 -5.79
N GLY A 70 -2.14 -11.16 -6.67
CA GLY A 70 -0.98 -10.31 -6.38
C GLY A 70 0.36 -11.06 -6.34
N GLN A 71 0.38 -12.31 -6.79
CA GLN A 71 1.60 -13.10 -6.88
C GLN A 71 2.37 -12.72 -8.14
N TRP A 72 3.68 -12.56 -7.99
CA TRP A 72 4.55 -12.31 -9.13
C TRP A 72 4.75 -13.60 -9.95
N LEU A 73 4.46 -13.53 -11.24
CA LEU A 73 4.54 -14.64 -12.17
C LEU A 73 5.88 -14.68 -12.91
N GLY A 74 6.49 -13.55 -13.21
CA GLY A 74 7.78 -13.49 -13.92
C GLY A 74 8.03 -12.14 -14.59
N TYR A 75 9.13 -12.09 -15.33
CA TYR A 75 9.53 -10.97 -16.19
C TYR A 75 9.88 -11.50 -17.58
N ASP A 76 9.66 -10.72 -18.64
CA ASP A 76 9.93 -11.13 -20.02
C ASP A 76 11.35 -10.78 -20.51
N GLY A 77 12.13 -10.09 -19.67
CA GLY A 77 13.50 -9.67 -19.96
C GLY A 77 13.59 -8.29 -20.63
N ILE A 78 12.46 -7.62 -20.83
CA ILE A 78 12.37 -6.22 -21.21
C ILE A 78 12.25 -5.39 -19.93
N ASP A 79 12.92 -4.25 -19.92
CA ASP A 79 12.82 -3.29 -18.81
C ASP A 79 12.18 -2.03 -19.40
N ASP A 80 10.86 -1.98 -19.27
CA ASP A 80 10.00 -0.91 -19.74
C ASP A 80 9.13 -0.33 -18.62
N ASP A 81 9.42 -0.70 -17.37
CA ASP A 81 8.71 -0.27 -16.15
C ASP A 81 7.19 -0.53 -16.24
N LYS A 82 6.77 -1.57 -16.99
CA LYS A 82 5.36 -1.91 -17.15
C LYS A 82 4.87 -2.94 -16.16
N VAL A 83 3.55 -2.95 -15.97
CA VAL A 83 2.84 -3.96 -15.19
C VAL A 83 1.78 -4.61 -16.04
N TYR A 84 1.75 -5.94 -15.99
CA TYR A 84 0.77 -6.79 -16.63
C TYR A 84 0.09 -7.66 -15.58
N ILE A 85 -1.22 -7.76 -15.68
CA ILE A 85 -1.99 -8.81 -15.01
C ILE A 85 -2.17 -9.97 -15.99
N ALA A 86 -1.99 -11.21 -15.56
CA ALA A 86 -2.18 -12.41 -16.37
C ALA A 86 -2.68 -13.59 -15.51
N SER A 87 -3.40 -14.54 -16.11
CA SER A 87 -3.83 -15.74 -15.37
C SER A 87 -2.70 -16.76 -15.18
N SER A 88 -1.76 -16.82 -16.14
CA SER A 88 -0.58 -17.69 -16.10
C SER A 88 0.45 -17.20 -17.12
N VAL A 89 1.68 -17.70 -16.99
CA VAL A 89 2.78 -17.41 -17.93
C VAL A 89 3.49 -18.70 -18.34
N THR A 90 3.99 -18.74 -19.57
CA THR A 90 4.97 -19.73 -20.02
C THR A 90 6.36 -19.11 -19.96
N LYS A 91 7.36 -19.88 -19.51
CA LYS A 91 8.74 -19.44 -19.41
C LYS A 91 9.66 -20.32 -20.26
N ASN A 92 10.72 -19.72 -20.82
CA ASN A 92 11.81 -20.49 -21.44
C ASN A 92 12.77 -21.08 -20.39
N ASP A 93 13.77 -21.82 -20.86
CA ASP A 93 14.80 -22.46 -20.01
C ASP A 93 15.63 -21.47 -19.17
N LYS A 94 15.61 -20.16 -19.52
CA LYS A 94 16.27 -19.09 -18.77
C LYS A 94 15.34 -18.44 -17.73
N GLY A 95 14.10 -18.89 -17.62
CA GLY A 95 13.10 -18.36 -16.69
C GLY A 95 12.40 -17.08 -17.16
N LEU A 96 12.63 -16.64 -18.40
CA LEU A 96 11.97 -15.46 -18.98
C LEU A 96 10.58 -15.82 -19.48
N VAL A 97 9.62 -14.94 -19.23
CA VAL A 97 8.25 -15.06 -19.75
C VAL A 97 8.27 -14.93 -21.29
N THR A 98 7.69 -15.91 -21.98
CA THR A 98 7.60 -15.95 -23.44
C THR A 98 6.17 -15.81 -23.95
N SER A 99 5.19 -16.11 -23.11
CA SER A 99 3.77 -15.88 -23.36
C SER A 99 3.01 -15.78 -22.04
N ALA A 100 1.87 -15.08 -22.07
CA ALA A 100 1.00 -14.88 -20.92
C ALA A 100 -0.46 -15.07 -21.35
N GLU A 101 -1.25 -15.75 -20.51
CA GLU A 101 -2.67 -16.00 -20.75
C GLU A 101 -3.52 -14.90 -20.14
N ASN A 102 -4.54 -14.44 -20.89
CA ASN A 102 -5.44 -13.34 -20.49
C ASN A 102 -4.69 -12.11 -19.97
N SER A 103 -3.59 -11.74 -20.65
CA SER A 103 -2.77 -10.63 -20.20
C SER A 103 -3.42 -9.28 -20.50
N GLN A 104 -3.25 -8.33 -19.58
CA GLN A 104 -3.63 -6.94 -19.75
C GLN A 104 -2.50 -6.06 -19.20
N GLU A 105 -2.01 -5.13 -20.03
CA GLU A 105 -1.12 -4.05 -19.60
C GLU A 105 -1.91 -3.06 -18.74
N LEU A 106 -1.33 -2.65 -17.62
CA LEU A 106 -1.91 -1.67 -16.70
C LEU A 106 -1.33 -0.29 -16.96
N SER A 107 -2.16 0.75 -16.89
CA SER A 107 -1.75 2.14 -17.08
C SER A 107 -1.09 2.74 -15.84
N ILE A 108 -0.02 2.10 -15.36
CA ILE A 108 0.82 2.53 -14.23
C ILE A 108 2.24 1.98 -14.41
N SER A 109 3.25 2.71 -13.92
CA SER A 109 4.61 2.17 -13.87
C SER A 109 4.75 1.08 -12.80
N HIS A 110 5.69 0.15 -12.99
CA HIS A 110 5.99 -0.90 -12.02
C HIS A 110 6.50 -0.31 -10.70
N THR A 111 7.32 0.74 -10.79
CA THR A 111 7.83 1.47 -9.63
C THR A 111 6.71 2.08 -8.78
N GLU A 112 5.73 2.75 -9.41
CA GLU A 112 4.57 3.30 -8.72
C GLU A 112 3.68 2.19 -8.17
N PHE A 113 3.40 1.14 -8.95
CA PHE A 113 2.63 -0.02 -8.52
C PHE A 113 3.21 -0.66 -7.25
N GLN A 114 4.53 -0.88 -7.23
CA GLN A 114 5.24 -1.43 -6.07
C GLN A 114 5.15 -0.51 -4.86
N THR A 115 5.27 0.81 -5.07
CA THR A 115 5.22 1.80 -3.97
C THR A 115 3.81 1.92 -3.39
N ILE A 116 2.78 2.02 -4.24
CA ILE A 116 1.37 2.01 -3.82
C ILE A 116 1.09 0.72 -3.04
N SER A 117 1.52 -0.44 -3.55
CA SER A 117 1.34 -1.72 -2.88
C SER A 117 2.03 -1.77 -1.51
N ALA A 118 3.20 -1.15 -1.34
CA ALA A 118 3.88 -1.03 -0.06
C ALA A 118 3.06 -0.21 0.95
N ILE A 119 2.49 0.91 0.49
CA ILE A 119 1.67 1.80 1.30
C ILE A 119 0.36 1.11 1.70
N VAL A 120 -0.35 0.49 0.76
CA VAL A 120 -1.58 -0.27 1.04
C VAL A 120 -1.31 -1.37 2.07
N LYS A 121 -0.22 -2.13 1.90
CA LYS A 121 0.21 -3.15 2.88
C LYS A 121 0.46 -2.57 4.27
N HIS A 122 1.06 -1.38 4.34
CA HIS A 122 1.34 -0.70 5.61
C HIS A 122 0.05 -0.22 6.29
N GLU A 123 -0.80 0.50 5.54
CA GLU A 123 -2.06 1.06 6.01
C GLU A 123 -3.03 -0.05 6.45
N ALA A 124 -3.15 -1.13 5.66
CA ALA A 124 -3.97 -2.28 6.01
C ALA A 124 -3.39 -3.04 7.20
N GLY A 125 -2.07 -3.25 7.25
CA GLY A 125 -1.41 -3.97 8.35
C GLY A 125 -1.80 -5.45 8.50
N THR A 126 -2.73 -5.99 7.70
CA THR A 126 -3.21 -7.38 7.71
C THR A 126 -3.11 -8.02 6.32
N SER A 127 -3.45 -9.30 6.23
CA SER A 127 -3.63 -10.01 4.95
C SER A 127 -5.10 -10.18 4.58
N ASP A 128 -6.02 -9.42 5.22
CA ASP A 128 -7.43 -9.42 4.87
C ASP A 128 -7.59 -8.79 3.48
N ALA A 129 -8.06 -9.59 2.51
CA ALA A 129 -8.18 -9.18 1.13
C ALA A 129 -9.14 -8.00 0.97
N ASN A 130 -10.25 -7.97 1.71
CA ASN A 130 -11.24 -6.90 1.62
C ASN A 130 -10.73 -5.61 2.26
N GLU A 131 -9.97 -5.67 3.37
CA GLU A 131 -9.34 -4.49 3.97
C GLU A 131 -8.37 -3.83 2.99
N ASN A 132 -7.48 -4.63 2.36
CA ASN A 132 -6.53 -4.11 1.37
C ASN A 132 -7.26 -3.55 0.13
N LEU A 133 -8.26 -4.27 -0.39
CA LEU A 133 -9.07 -3.86 -1.53
C LEU A 133 -9.78 -2.52 -1.27
N TRP A 134 -10.43 -2.40 -0.11
CA TRP A 134 -11.15 -1.19 0.25
C TRP A 134 -10.21 -0.02 0.50
N ILE A 135 -9.01 -0.22 1.07
CA ILE A 135 -8.01 0.85 1.20
C ILE A 135 -7.56 1.35 -0.17
N ALA A 136 -7.24 0.45 -1.10
CA ALA A 136 -6.79 0.84 -2.44
C ALA A 136 -7.87 1.63 -3.19
N HIS A 137 -9.11 1.12 -3.23
CA HIS A 137 -10.23 1.81 -3.89
C HIS A 137 -10.61 3.12 -3.19
N THR A 138 -10.61 3.17 -1.85
CA THR A 138 -10.87 4.41 -1.11
C THR A 138 -9.84 5.49 -1.40
N ALA A 139 -8.56 5.10 -1.48
CA ALA A 139 -7.49 6.01 -1.84
C ALA A 139 -7.61 6.47 -3.30
N ASN A 140 -8.01 5.57 -4.20
CA ASN A 140 -8.22 5.91 -5.62
C ASN A 140 -9.37 6.91 -5.80
N ASN A 141 -10.51 6.67 -5.15
CA ASN A 141 -11.63 7.62 -5.13
C ASN A 141 -11.21 9.00 -4.60
N ALA A 142 -10.34 9.04 -3.58
CA ALA A 142 -9.83 10.30 -3.04
C ALA A 142 -8.82 10.98 -3.99
N ALA A 143 -8.07 10.21 -4.77
CA ALA A 143 -7.16 10.69 -5.81
C ALA A 143 -7.96 11.32 -6.96
N ASP A 144 -8.97 10.59 -7.46
CA ASP A 144 -9.90 11.04 -8.50
C ASP A 144 -10.62 12.32 -8.10
N GLN A 145 -11.15 12.39 -6.88
CA GLN A 145 -11.76 13.61 -6.34
C GLN A 145 -10.80 14.80 -6.30
N SER A 146 -9.50 14.54 -6.17
CA SER A 146 -8.47 15.57 -6.11
C SER A 146 -7.83 15.88 -7.47
N GLY A 147 -8.16 15.13 -8.53
CA GLY A 147 -7.56 15.27 -9.86
C GLY A 147 -6.08 14.91 -9.91
N VAL A 148 -5.62 13.97 -9.08
CA VAL A 148 -4.22 13.50 -9.03
C VAL A 148 -4.15 11.98 -9.18
N SER A 149 -2.97 11.43 -9.48
CA SER A 149 -2.78 9.98 -9.53
C SER A 149 -2.93 9.34 -8.14
N LEU A 150 -3.27 8.05 -8.08
CA LEU A 150 -3.27 7.29 -6.83
C LEU A 150 -1.90 7.31 -6.14
N TYR A 151 -0.82 7.24 -6.92
CA TYR A 151 0.55 7.37 -6.43
C TYR A 151 0.74 8.70 -5.70
N ASP A 152 0.49 9.84 -6.37
CA ASP A 152 0.65 11.17 -5.79
C ASP A 152 -0.22 11.35 -4.55
N LYS A 153 -1.44 10.80 -4.59
CA LYS A 153 -2.35 10.85 -3.46
C LYS A 153 -1.76 10.15 -2.23
N LEU A 154 -1.26 8.93 -2.38
CA LEU A 154 -0.67 8.16 -1.27
C LEU A 154 0.70 8.69 -0.86
N MET A 155 1.45 9.32 -1.77
CA MET A 155 2.72 9.97 -1.43
C MET A 155 2.52 11.26 -0.61
N SER A 156 1.37 11.92 -0.76
CA SER A 156 1.00 13.10 0.03
C SER A 156 0.74 12.78 1.52
N GLY A 157 0.41 13.82 2.29
CA GLY A 157 -0.03 13.69 3.69
C GLY A 157 -1.40 13.04 3.87
N TYR A 158 -2.03 12.54 2.80
CA TYR A 158 -3.26 11.76 2.87
C TYR A 158 -3.03 10.39 3.53
N SER A 159 -1.93 9.70 3.19
CA SER A 159 -1.49 8.49 3.87
C SER A 159 -0.56 8.86 5.01
N SER A 160 -0.76 8.21 6.16
CA SER A 160 0.06 8.39 7.35
C SER A 160 1.26 7.45 7.40
N ALA A 161 1.38 6.55 6.42
CA ALA A 161 2.51 5.66 6.27
C ALA A 161 3.84 6.45 6.29
N PRO A 162 4.81 6.04 7.11
CA PRO A 162 6.07 6.75 7.26
C PRO A 162 6.93 6.57 5.99
N THR A 163 7.93 7.43 5.80
CA THR A 163 8.76 7.45 4.57
C THR A 163 9.38 6.08 4.25
N GLU A 164 9.80 5.32 5.27
CA GLU A 164 10.33 3.97 5.12
C GLU A 164 9.33 2.93 4.61
N ALA A 165 8.03 3.22 4.70
CA ALA A 165 6.96 2.40 4.13
C ALA A 165 6.55 2.86 2.72
N LYS A 166 7.00 4.04 2.28
CA LYS A 166 6.76 4.61 0.94
C LYS A 166 7.90 4.27 -0.03
N VAL A 167 8.36 3.03 0.00
CA VAL A 167 9.42 2.50 -0.86
C VAL A 167 8.89 1.30 -1.65
N PRO A 168 9.41 1.03 -2.87
CA PRO A 168 8.91 -0.05 -3.71
C PRO A 168 8.88 -1.42 -3.01
N LEU A 169 7.71 -2.08 -3.02
CA LEU A 169 7.54 -3.45 -2.52
C LEU A 169 8.15 -4.47 -3.49
N SER A 170 9.37 -4.92 -3.20
CA SER A 170 10.13 -5.92 -3.96
C SER A 170 9.29 -7.11 -4.44
N THR A 171 9.36 -7.44 -5.74
CA THR A 171 8.62 -8.54 -6.39
C THR A 171 8.74 -9.89 -5.67
N SER A 172 9.90 -10.18 -5.09
CA SER A 172 10.17 -11.40 -4.33
C SER A 172 9.49 -11.47 -2.96
N ALA A 173 8.94 -10.37 -2.45
CA ALA A 173 8.12 -10.36 -1.25
C ALA A 173 6.77 -11.04 -1.51
N ASN A 174 6.67 -12.31 -1.15
CA ASN A 174 5.53 -13.19 -1.42
C ASN A 174 4.65 -13.50 -0.20
N SER A 175 4.83 -12.75 0.90
CA SER A 175 4.01 -12.91 2.10
C SER A 175 2.52 -12.68 1.81
N PRO A 176 1.59 -13.30 2.56
CA PRO A 176 0.14 -13.06 2.37
C PRO A 176 -0.26 -11.59 2.38
N LYS A 177 0.37 -10.75 3.21
CA LYS A 177 0.11 -9.31 3.26
C LYS A 177 0.60 -8.58 1.99
N ALA A 178 1.76 -8.98 1.47
CA ALA A 178 2.31 -8.39 0.24
C ALA A 178 1.44 -8.72 -0.97
N ASN A 179 1.01 -9.98 -1.08
CA ASN A 179 0.15 -10.43 -2.16
C ASN A 179 -1.25 -9.78 -2.07
N ALA A 180 -1.86 -9.71 -0.88
CA ALA A 180 -3.15 -9.04 -0.69
C ALA A 180 -3.11 -7.55 -1.08
N ALA A 181 -2.05 -6.84 -0.72
CA ALA A 181 -1.88 -5.45 -1.11
C ALA A 181 -1.69 -5.28 -2.62
N ARG A 182 -0.87 -6.13 -3.26
CA ARG A 182 -0.72 -6.12 -4.73
C ARG A 182 -2.04 -6.42 -5.43
N ALA A 183 -2.76 -7.45 -4.98
CA ALA A 183 -4.06 -7.82 -5.53
C ALA A 183 -5.03 -6.64 -5.52
N ALA A 184 -5.09 -5.89 -4.41
CA ALA A 184 -5.92 -4.70 -4.29
C ALA A 184 -5.54 -3.59 -5.29
N VAL A 185 -4.25 -3.34 -5.49
CA VAL A 185 -3.78 -2.33 -6.44
C VAL A 185 -4.00 -2.79 -7.89
N LEU A 186 -3.74 -4.06 -8.19
CA LEU A 186 -4.04 -4.66 -9.49
C LEU A 186 -5.52 -4.55 -9.83
N ASP A 187 -6.42 -4.76 -8.87
CA ASP A 187 -7.86 -4.63 -9.06
C ASP A 187 -8.24 -3.20 -9.47
N VAL A 188 -7.69 -2.17 -8.80
CA VAL A 188 -7.90 -0.76 -9.19
C VAL A 188 -7.45 -0.51 -10.63
N PHE A 189 -6.21 -0.87 -10.98
CA PHE A 189 -5.64 -0.53 -12.29
C PHE A 189 -6.11 -1.43 -13.44
N SER A 190 -6.66 -2.61 -13.15
CA SER A 190 -7.27 -3.48 -14.15
C SER A 190 -8.73 -3.13 -14.44
N GLY A 191 -9.31 -2.13 -13.75
CA GLY A 191 -10.68 -1.67 -13.95
C GLY A 191 -11.71 -2.40 -13.10
N GLY A 192 -11.32 -2.90 -11.93
CA GLY A 192 -12.21 -3.49 -10.93
C GLY A 192 -13.28 -2.50 -10.45
N ALA A 193 -14.46 -3.00 -10.15
CA ALA A 193 -15.57 -2.17 -9.69
C ALA A 193 -15.33 -1.70 -8.25
N ASP A 194 -15.52 -0.40 -7.97
CA ASP A 194 -15.40 0.17 -6.63
C ASP A 194 -16.39 -0.49 -5.64
N PRO A 195 -15.93 -1.30 -4.67
CA PRO A 195 -16.81 -1.97 -3.72
C PRO A 195 -17.20 -1.05 -2.55
N THR A 196 -16.59 0.14 -2.44
CA THR A 196 -16.60 0.94 -1.21
C THR A 196 -17.81 1.86 -1.05
N GLY A 197 -18.66 1.93 -2.09
CA GLY A 197 -19.78 2.87 -2.15
C GLY A 197 -19.33 4.33 -2.33
N GLY A 198 -18.11 4.56 -2.84
CA GLY A 198 -17.50 5.88 -3.00
C GLY A 198 -16.94 6.45 -1.71
N SER A 199 -16.33 5.62 -0.84
CA SER A 199 -15.56 6.17 0.29
C SER A 199 -14.32 6.88 -0.21
N THR A 200 -13.88 7.89 0.53
CA THR A 200 -12.68 8.69 0.22
C THR A 200 -11.75 8.84 1.43
N LEU A 201 -12.10 8.24 2.56
CA LEU A 201 -11.33 8.28 3.79
C LEU A 201 -11.46 6.94 4.51
N TRP A 202 -10.46 6.57 5.30
CA TRP A 202 -10.54 5.49 6.29
C TRP A 202 -9.96 5.94 7.62
N ASP A 203 -10.19 5.15 8.67
CA ASP A 203 -9.44 5.20 9.93
C ASP A 203 -9.16 3.79 10.44
N GLY A 204 -8.06 3.65 11.18
CA GLY A 204 -7.74 2.43 11.91
C GLY A 204 -8.35 2.43 13.32
N THR A 205 -7.84 1.57 14.20
CA THR A 205 -8.36 1.40 15.57
C THR A 205 -8.28 2.65 16.45
N ASP A 206 -7.47 3.65 16.06
CA ASP A 206 -7.35 4.92 16.77
C ASP A 206 -8.67 5.68 16.86
N PHE A 207 -9.55 5.59 15.86
CA PHE A 207 -10.88 6.19 15.93
C PHE A 207 -11.72 5.62 17.09
N LEU A 208 -11.75 4.29 17.27
CA LEU A 208 -12.40 3.62 18.41
C LEU A 208 -11.73 3.96 19.75
N ALA A 209 -10.41 4.03 19.76
CA ALA A 209 -9.65 4.16 21.00
C ALA A 209 -9.59 5.61 21.53
N TRP A 210 -9.51 6.59 20.64
CA TRP A 210 -9.34 7.99 21.01
C TRP A 210 -10.68 8.67 21.24
N GLY A 211 -11.69 8.42 20.39
CA GLY A 211 -13.00 9.07 20.49
C GLY A 211 -12.87 10.59 20.66
N LEU A 212 -13.31 11.11 21.80
CA LEU A 212 -13.24 12.55 22.13
C LEU A 212 -11.94 12.98 22.85
N ASN A 213 -11.02 12.05 23.15
CA ASN A 213 -9.82 12.31 23.94
C ASN A 213 -8.59 11.57 23.36
N SER A 214 -7.95 12.18 22.35
CA SER A 214 -6.76 11.66 21.68
C SER A 214 -5.45 11.94 22.44
N PRO A 215 -4.34 11.26 22.10
CA PRO A 215 -3.01 11.57 22.64
C PRO A 215 -2.50 12.98 22.35
N TYR A 216 -3.12 13.72 21.43
CA TYR A 216 -2.70 15.06 21.02
C TYR A 216 -3.29 16.15 21.93
N GLY A 217 -2.90 16.13 23.21
CA GLY A 217 -3.36 17.10 24.20
C GLY A 217 -4.84 16.96 24.56
N GLY A 218 -5.39 15.75 24.45
CA GLY A 218 -6.76 15.43 24.82
C GLY A 218 -7.85 15.95 23.88
N LYS A 219 -7.47 16.41 22.69
CA LYS A 219 -8.41 16.87 21.67
C LYS A 219 -9.20 15.67 21.10
N PRO A 220 -10.45 15.84 20.62
CA PRO A 220 -11.20 14.78 19.94
C PRO A 220 -10.48 14.24 18.70
N HIS A 221 -10.66 12.97 18.34
CA HIS A 221 -10.14 12.42 17.09
C HIS A 221 -10.56 13.29 15.88
N ALA A 222 -9.75 13.32 14.82
CA ALA A 222 -9.89 14.26 13.71
C ALA A 222 -11.32 14.31 13.12
N LYS A 223 -11.96 13.14 12.96
CA LYS A 223 -13.35 13.08 12.46
C LYS A 223 -14.34 13.88 13.32
N PHE A 224 -14.19 13.88 14.64
CA PHE A 224 -15.03 14.65 15.57
C PHE A 224 -14.74 16.16 15.54
N ARG A 225 -13.69 16.61 14.83
CA ARG A 225 -13.32 18.05 14.74
C ARG A 225 -13.42 18.61 13.32
N GLN A 226 -13.67 17.77 12.32
CA GLN A 226 -13.64 18.13 10.89
C GLN A 226 -14.98 17.94 10.18
N TYR A 227 -15.91 17.19 10.78
CA TYR A 227 -17.22 16.89 10.19
C TYR A 227 -18.31 17.24 11.19
N ASN A 228 -19.43 17.76 10.72
CA ASN A 228 -20.53 18.22 11.60
C ASN A 228 -21.32 17.06 12.21
N ASN A 229 -21.35 15.91 11.54
CA ASN A 229 -21.98 14.70 12.01
C ASN A 229 -21.20 13.45 11.56
N ILE A 230 -21.33 12.39 12.35
CA ILE A 230 -20.77 11.08 12.09
C ILE A 230 -21.89 10.06 12.21
N SER A 231 -22.09 9.22 11.19
CA SER A 231 -23.06 8.13 11.22
C SER A 231 -22.41 6.78 10.89
N ILE A 232 -22.72 5.76 11.69
CA ILE A 232 -22.24 4.39 11.52
C ILE A 232 -23.44 3.46 11.76
N SER A 233 -23.72 2.56 10.82
CA SER A 233 -24.75 1.54 11.06
C SER A 233 -24.28 0.56 12.13
N GLY A 234 -25.21 -0.02 12.88
CA GLY A 234 -24.89 -1.03 13.92
C GLY A 234 -24.04 -2.17 13.38
N ASP A 235 -24.36 -2.67 12.19
CA ASP A 235 -23.62 -3.77 11.55
C ASP A 235 -22.18 -3.39 11.21
N ILE A 236 -21.96 -2.20 10.64
CA ILE A 236 -20.61 -1.72 10.32
C ILE A 236 -19.81 -1.49 11.60
N TYR A 237 -20.43 -0.88 12.62
CA TYR A 237 -19.77 -0.66 13.91
C TYR A 237 -19.36 -1.99 14.57
N ASN A 238 -20.24 -2.98 14.57
CA ASN A 238 -19.98 -4.29 15.16
C ASN A 238 -18.86 -5.03 14.41
N SER A 239 -18.88 -5.01 13.07
CA SER A 239 -17.79 -5.56 12.25
C SER A 239 -16.45 -4.93 12.60
N TYR A 240 -16.42 -3.59 12.62
CA TYR A 240 -15.23 -2.81 12.92
C TYR A 240 -14.70 -3.04 14.35
N LEU A 241 -15.59 -3.07 15.35
CA LEU A 241 -15.23 -3.33 16.75
C LEU A 241 -14.67 -4.75 16.92
N SER A 242 -15.31 -5.76 16.34
CA SER A 242 -14.81 -7.14 16.34
C SER A 242 -13.44 -7.24 15.70
N GLY A 243 -13.25 -6.56 14.57
CA GLY A 243 -11.96 -6.41 13.89
C GLY A 243 -10.85 -5.83 14.77
N ALA A 244 -11.14 -4.71 15.42
CA ALA A 244 -10.22 -4.07 16.36
C ALA A 244 -9.90 -4.96 17.57
N LEU A 245 -10.88 -5.66 18.13
CA LEU A 245 -10.69 -6.56 19.28
C LEU A 245 -9.93 -7.85 18.89
N ASN A 246 -10.05 -8.32 17.65
CA ASN A 246 -9.21 -9.41 17.14
C ASN A 246 -7.73 -8.98 17.10
N LYS A 247 -7.45 -7.78 16.59
CA LYS A 247 -6.10 -7.21 16.60
C LYS A 247 -5.59 -6.89 18.02
N TYR A 248 -6.46 -6.45 18.91
CA TYR A 248 -6.15 -6.07 20.29
C TYR A 248 -7.03 -6.82 21.32
N PRO A 249 -6.75 -8.11 21.59
CA PRO A 249 -7.61 -8.96 22.43
C PRO A 249 -7.76 -8.50 23.88
N LYS A 250 -6.86 -7.64 24.36
CA LYS A 250 -6.93 -7.04 25.70
C LYS A 250 -7.91 -5.86 25.79
N GLY A 251 -8.60 -5.52 24.71
CA GLY A 251 -9.54 -4.39 24.67
C GLY A 251 -8.85 -3.02 24.86
N ARG A 252 -7.55 -2.93 24.55
CA ARG A 252 -6.78 -1.70 24.66
C ARG A 252 -5.61 -1.64 23.69
N VAL A 253 -5.29 -0.45 23.24
CA VAL A 253 -4.19 -0.14 22.32
C VAL A 253 -3.26 0.90 22.93
N ARG A 254 -1.97 0.84 22.59
CA ARG A 254 -0.93 1.74 23.11
C ARG A 254 -0.52 2.76 22.05
N TYR A 255 -0.64 4.04 22.37
CA TYR A 255 -0.18 5.15 21.55
C TYR A 255 0.66 6.11 22.38
N PHE A 256 1.85 6.48 21.88
CA PHE A 256 2.77 7.41 22.56
C PHE A 256 3.00 7.04 24.03
N GLY A 257 3.17 5.74 24.31
CA GLY A 257 3.41 5.24 25.67
C GLY A 257 2.17 5.03 26.54
N LYS A 258 1.01 5.62 26.20
CA LYS A 258 -0.24 5.55 26.96
C LYS A 258 -1.21 4.51 26.39
N TYR A 259 -1.96 3.84 27.27
CA TYR A 259 -3.01 2.90 26.89
C TYR A 259 -4.38 3.58 26.77
N TYR A 260 -5.12 3.18 25.76
CA TYR A 260 -6.50 3.61 25.47
C TYR A 260 -7.39 2.38 25.35
N ASN A 261 -8.56 2.43 26.00
CA ASN A 261 -9.54 1.35 25.92
C ASN A 261 -10.23 1.36 24.55
N ILE A 262 -10.56 0.18 24.06
CA ILE A 262 -11.41 -0.04 22.89
C ILE A 262 -12.72 -0.60 23.47
N THR A 263 -13.84 0.13 23.47
CA THR A 263 -14.10 1.42 22.81
C THR A 263 -13.98 2.65 23.74
N ALA A 264 -13.76 3.84 23.18
CA ALA A 264 -13.83 5.10 23.90
C ALA A 264 -15.26 5.42 24.36
N SER A 265 -15.41 6.21 25.43
CA SER A 265 -16.70 6.46 26.10
C SER A 265 -17.79 7.07 25.20
N VAL A 266 -17.41 7.76 24.12
CA VAL A 266 -18.36 8.31 23.15
C VAL A 266 -19.18 7.21 22.47
N PHE A 267 -18.59 6.04 22.24
CA PHE A 267 -19.27 4.92 21.59
C PHE A 267 -20.06 4.05 22.57
N SER A 268 -19.80 4.15 23.88
CA SER A 268 -20.59 3.45 24.91
C SER A 268 -21.73 4.31 25.47
N ASN A 269 -21.82 5.59 25.09
CA ASN A 269 -22.91 6.47 25.55
C ASN A 269 -24.17 6.22 24.72
N GLU A 270 -25.20 5.65 25.34
CA GLU A 270 -26.48 5.30 24.71
C GLU A 270 -27.18 6.49 24.04
N ALA A 271 -26.95 7.73 24.50
CA ALA A 271 -27.52 8.92 23.86
C ALA A 271 -27.01 9.15 22.43
N ASN A 272 -25.87 8.56 22.08
CA ASN A 272 -25.29 8.62 20.72
C ASN A 272 -25.80 7.48 19.81
N TRP A 273 -26.74 6.67 20.31
CA TRP A 273 -27.29 5.52 19.58
C TRP A 273 -28.80 5.69 19.41
N SER A 274 -29.27 5.48 18.18
CA SER A 274 -30.70 5.50 17.86
C SER A 274 -31.01 4.46 16.78
N GLY A 275 -32.00 3.61 17.05
CA GLY A 275 -32.37 2.52 16.14
C GLY A 275 -31.21 1.56 15.83
N GLY A 276 -30.30 1.35 16.78
CA GLY A 276 -29.11 0.50 16.60
C GLY A 276 -27.97 1.15 15.81
N ASN A 277 -28.09 2.43 15.42
CA ASN A 277 -27.07 3.15 14.66
C ASN A 277 -26.39 4.21 15.53
N PHE A 278 -25.07 4.33 15.39
CA PHE A 278 -24.31 5.40 16.02
C PHE A 278 -24.50 6.68 15.21
N ASN A 279 -24.99 7.74 15.85
CA ASN A 279 -25.17 9.05 15.25
C ASN A 279 -24.64 10.10 16.23
N TYR A 280 -23.66 10.88 15.79
CA TYR A 280 -23.00 11.85 16.65
C TYR A 280 -22.92 13.22 15.97
N ASN A 281 -23.58 14.22 16.57
CA ASN A 281 -23.39 15.62 16.21
C ASN A 281 -22.14 16.15 16.92
N THR A 282 -21.15 16.57 16.16
CA THR A 282 -19.85 16.99 16.70
C THR A 282 -19.83 18.44 17.19
N GLY A 283 -20.85 19.22 16.85
CA GLY A 283 -20.86 20.67 17.04
C GLY A 283 -19.91 21.44 16.11
N TYR A 284 -19.22 20.76 15.18
CA TYR A 284 -18.38 21.41 14.18
C TYR A 284 -19.25 22.18 13.18
N LYS A 285 -18.89 23.44 12.90
CA LYS A 285 -19.66 24.34 12.03
C LYS A 285 -19.48 24.10 10.53
N GLY A 286 -18.76 23.04 10.14
CA GLY A 286 -18.59 22.67 8.73
C GLY A 286 -19.90 22.23 8.08
N THR A 287 -19.88 22.19 6.76
CA THR A 287 -21.07 21.87 5.95
C THR A 287 -21.32 20.36 5.81
N PHE A 288 -20.28 19.54 5.93
CA PHE A 288 -20.37 18.11 5.61
C PHE A 288 -20.33 17.21 6.85
N GLY A 289 -21.14 16.15 6.78
CA GLY A 289 -21.06 14.99 7.65
C GLY A 289 -20.19 13.90 7.04
N ILE A 290 -20.03 12.80 7.77
CA ILE A 290 -19.50 11.55 7.23
C ILE A 290 -20.38 10.37 7.64
N LYS A 291 -20.50 9.42 6.72
CA LYS A 291 -21.15 8.14 6.95
C LYS A 291 -20.19 7.01 6.64
N ALA A 292 -20.17 6.01 7.53
CA ALA A 292 -19.44 4.78 7.28
C ALA A 292 -20.10 3.98 6.16
N THR A 293 -19.31 3.54 5.18
CA THR A 293 -19.78 2.71 4.06
C THR A 293 -19.47 1.23 4.25
N GLY A 294 -18.47 0.90 5.07
CA GLY A 294 -18.12 -0.47 5.44
C GLY A 294 -16.97 -0.53 6.43
N ALA A 295 -16.65 -1.74 6.88
CA ALA A 295 -15.51 -2.02 7.75
C ALA A 295 -14.98 -3.44 7.52
N PHE A 296 -13.66 -3.55 7.34
CA PHE A 296 -12.94 -4.80 7.07
C PHE A 296 -11.62 -4.79 7.83
N GLY A 297 -11.14 -5.98 8.21
CA GLY A 297 -9.99 -6.11 9.09
C GLY A 297 -10.20 -5.30 10.36
N HIS A 298 -9.46 -4.21 10.55
CA HIS A 298 -9.60 -3.29 11.69
C HIS A 298 -9.69 -1.83 11.25
N SER A 299 -10.22 -1.63 10.04
CA SER A 299 -10.39 -0.34 9.38
C SER A 299 -11.87 -0.06 9.12
N ILE A 300 -12.25 1.21 9.21
CA ILE A 300 -13.57 1.73 8.88
C ILE A 300 -13.47 2.77 7.76
N PHE A 301 -14.40 2.76 6.82
CA PHE A 301 -14.33 3.55 5.58
C PHE A 301 -15.47 4.55 5.51
N TRP A 302 -15.19 5.76 5.04
CA TRP A 302 -16.09 6.90 5.13
C TRP A 302 -16.36 7.58 3.79
N LYS A 303 -17.61 7.99 3.62
CA LYS A 303 -18.05 8.90 2.57
C LYS A 303 -18.57 10.19 3.19
N LYS A 304 -18.23 11.33 2.59
CA LYS A 304 -18.78 12.64 2.98
C LYS A 304 -20.26 12.72 2.60
N GLN A 305 -21.06 13.33 3.47
CA GLN A 305 -22.50 13.58 3.28
C GLN A 305 -22.77 15.08 3.23
#